data_AF-A0A1Q2YAW3-F1
#
_entry.id   AF-A0A1Q2YAW3-F1
#
_cell.length_a   1.000
_cell.length_b   1.000
_cell.length_c   1.000
_cell.angle_alpha   90.00
_cell.angle_beta   90.00
_cell.angle_gamma   90.00
#
_symmetry.space_group_name_H-M   'P 1'
#
loop_
_entity.id
_entity.type
_entity.pdbx_description
1 polymer ?
#
loop_
_entity_poly.entity_id
_entity_poly.type
_entity_poly.pdbx_seq_one_letter_code
_entity_poly.pdbx_strand_id
1 'polypeptide(L)'
;MFNPLDALKLVERNPEDLIQVSYADSWFKSRQLKHQNSENVSLEVYKPYDWTYTSRYKGTMIKVDDGISWIQDQDGSHAIPLDKLTSNNPIKFYDDMILYEDELGDNGISIKRKLAVVGSGPSAFYTVLNILKEKPNDFEIDMFERNPSPFGLVRYGVAPDHPEVKNCIDRFNDVAEFIPTGAFKYYGNVSVSDPDNHHERKPQLTLKDLYKNYNGVLYAYGSSSANVPELAGIEHPAVIDSFSFVGWYNGYPKHQKLKVPLEKVENVTIIGNGNVAIDIIRVLLAPPTQHWAKTDISKAAFEVLKASKVKNINVVARRGVLESKFTNKELRELLEMDKVGVYFSGWNSDEFKDELKETKLDRINKRRVSLLDKYIGKYPEDQLRDPKARTWNLQYLKSPIGVKVKDDDLLSETIFSVNKKVKSAESGKWEIQPAGKITSVPNELLILATGYKCGPLSEFEELHIPFEKGRILNDNGKVAGVENSYCVGWVANGSTGNINSTVVDSMNVSSTIVNDMCNDGDSEVKKGREGIEELLQQKGIRSVTWNDWNKIHEREIVDGSKAKKPYEKMTFKKMLEAV
;
A
#
# COMPACT_ATOMS: atom_id res chain seq x y z
N MET A 1 -23.86 25.52 -61.50
CA MET A 1 -23.11 24.30 -61.88
C MET A 1 -21.83 24.24 -61.05
N PHE A 2 -21.38 23.05 -60.62
CA PHE A 2 -20.12 22.93 -59.88
C PHE A 2 -18.93 23.05 -60.84
N ASN A 3 -18.00 23.96 -60.55
CA ASN A 3 -16.74 24.12 -61.26
C ASN A 3 -15.59 23.96 -60.26
N PRO A 4 -14.75 22.91 -60.40
CA PRO A 4 -13.63 22.65 -59.50
C PRO A 4 -12.65 23.82 -59.39
N LEU A 5 -12.36 24.50 -60.50
CA LEU A 5 -11.38 25.60 -60.52
C LEU A 5 -11.90 26.85 -59.81
N ASP A 6 -13.21 27.11 -59.87
CA ASP A 6 -13.82 28.24 -59.17
C ASP A 6 -13.96 27.97 -57.68
N ALA A 7 -14.22 26.72 -57.30
CA ALA A 7 -14.21 26.30 -55.89
C ALA A 7 -12.81 26.44 -55.28
N LEU A 8 -11.76 26.07 -56.03
CA LEU A 8 -10.37 26.12 -55.56
C LEU A 8 -9.85 27.56 -55.38
N LYS A 9 -10.32 28.51 -56.20
CA LYS A 9 -9.98 29.94 -56.06
C LYS A 9 -10.46 30.56 -54.73
N LEU A 10 -11.49 29.97 -54.12
CA LEU A 10 -12.07 30.44 -52.86
C LEU A 10 -11.45 29.80 -51.61
N VAL A 11 -10.48 28.89 -51.78
CA VAL A 11 -9.65 28.41 -50.66
C VAL A 11 -8.64 29.51 -50.36
N GLU A 12 -8.78 30.16 -49.20
CA GLU A 12 -7.95 31.32 -48.85
C GLU A 12 -6.48 30.95 -48.60
N ARG A 13 -5.60 31.91 -48.91
CA ARG A 13 -4.14 31.84 -48.63
C ARG A 13 -3.74 32.78 -47.49
N ASN A 14 -4.70 33.27 -46.70
CA ASN A 14 -4.45 34.32 -45.73
C ASN A 14 -4.26 33.72 -44.31
N PRO A 15 -3.25 34.14 -43.54
CA PRO A 15 -2.92 33.48 -42.26
C PRO A 15 -3.87 33.79 -41.11
N GLU A 16 -4.74 34.80 -41.22
CA GLU A 16 -5.53 35.30 -40.08
C GLU A 16 -6.72 34.40 -39.67
N ASP A 17 -7.12 33.45 -40.53
CA ASP A 17 -8.24 32.51 -40.28
C ASP A 17 -7.75 31.05 -40.15
N LEU A 18 -6.46 30.84 -39.87
CA LEU A 18 -5.89 29.50 -39.66
C LEU A 18 -6.39 28.89 -38.36
N ILE A 19 -6.97 27.69 -38.44
CA ILE A 19 -7.37 26.91 -37.26
C ILE A 19 -6.12 26.59 -36.43
N GLN A 20 -6.00 27.20 -35.27
CA GLN A 20 -4.96 26.90 -34.30
C GLN A 20 -5.48 25.88 -33.28
N VAL A 21 -4.81 24.73 -33.18
CA VAL A 21 -5.10 23.75 -32.12
C VAL A 21 -4.74 24.36 -30.77
N SER A 22 -5.56 24.13 -29.75
CA SER A 22 -5.44 24.73 -28.41
C SER A 22 -4.08 24.57 -27.71
N TYR A 23 -3.27 23.62 -28.17
CA TYR A 23 -1.94 23.32 -27.63
C TYR A 23 -0.77 23.87 -28.45
N ALA A 24 -1.03 24.53 -29.58
CA ALA A 24 0.02 25.03 -30.48
C ALA A 24 0.99 25.97 -29.76
N ASP A 25 0.48 26.92 -28.96
CA ASP A 25 1.31 27.86 -28.21
C ASP A 25 2.22 27.16 -27.18
N SER A 26 1.69 26.17 -26.47
CA SER A 26 2.45 25.36 -25.52
C SER A 26 3.55 24.57 -26.22
N TRP A 27 3.25 24.01 -27.39
CA TRP A 27 4.20 23.27 -28.21
C TRP A 27 5.32 24.17 -28.74
N PHE A 28 4.99 25.36 -29.28
CA PHE A 28 5.97 26.35 -29.75
C PHE A 28 6.90 26.81 -28.61
N LYS A 29 6.34 27.15 -27.44
CA LYS A 29 7.12 27.55 -26.26
C LYS A 29 8.07 26.46 -25.79
N SER A 30 7.63 25.19 -25.80
CA SER A 30 8.46 24.06 -25.39
C SER A 30 9.66 23.83 -26.32
N ARG A 31 9.54 24.15 -27.62
CA ARG A 31 10.60 23.97 -28.61
C ARG A 31 11.52 25.18 -28.72
N GLN A 32 11.03 26.40 -28.52
CA GLN A 32 11.90 27.59 -28.38
C GLN A 32 12.89 27.42 -27.22
N LEU A 33 12.46 26.85 -26.09
CA LEU A 33 13.34 26.56 -24.95
C LEU A 33 14.42 25.51 -25.27
N LYS A 34 14.13 24.54 -26.15
CA LYS A 34 15.10 23.48 -26.55
C LYS A 34 16.12 23.95 -27.59
N HIS A 35 15.81 24.97 -28.39
CA HIS A 35 16.64 25.39 -29.53
C HIS A 35 17.40 26.71 -29.34
N GLN A 36 17.52 27.24 -28.10
CA GLN A 36 18.30 28.46 -27.82
C GLN A 36 19.79 28.40 -28.24
N ASN A 37 20.34 27.20 -28.53
CA ASN A 37 21.74 27.01 -28.94
C ASN A 37 21.91 26.56 -30.41
N SER A 38 20.90 26.69 -31.28
CA SER A 38 21.02 26.34 -32.70
C SER A 38 20.56 27.48 -33.59
N GLU A 39 21.51 28.16 -34.25
CA GLU A 39 21.29 29.36 -35.07
C GLU A 39 20.46 29.14 -36.36
N ASN A 40 19.86 27.96 -36.60
CA ASN A 40 19.31 27.63 -37.93
C ASN A 40 17.92 26.96 -37.97
N VAL A 41 17.09 27.09 -36.93
CA VAL A 41 15.69 26.59 -36.99
C VAL A 41 14.72 27.76 -36.94
N SER A 42 14.28 28.26 -38.11
CA SER A 42 13.14 29.17 -38.14
C SER A 42 11.87 28.37 -37.84
N LEU A 43 11.14 28.82 -36.81
CA LEU A 43 9.84 28.27 -36.42
C LEU A 43 8.69 29.02 -37.13
N GLU A 44 9.00 29.79 -38.18
CA GLU A 44 8.00 30.48 -38.97
C GLU A 44 7.19 29.48 -39.80
N VAL A 45 5.86 29.63 -39.77
CA VAL A 45 4.94 28.81 -40.56
C VAL A 45 5.28 29.00 -42.05
N TYR A 46 5.93 27.99 -42.63
CA TYR A 46 6.67 28.17 -43.88
C TYR A 46 5.79 28.51 -45.10
N LYS A 47 4.45 28.31 -45.06
CA LYS A 47 3.50 28.82 -46.07
C LYS A 47 2.09 28.98 -45.48
N PRO A 48 1.38 30.11 -45.68
CA PRO A 48 0.04 30.36 -45.15
C PRO A 48 -1.03 29.74 -46.07
N TYR A 49 -1.07 28.42 -46.17
CA TYR A 49 -2.18 27.74 -46.85
C TYR A 49 -3.22 27.29 -45.84
N ASP A 50 -4.49 27.45 -46.16
CA ASP A 50 -5.57 26.79 -45.44
C ASP A 50 -5.53 25.27 -45.72
N TRP A 51 -5.08 24.51 -44.72
CA TRP A 51 -4.98 23.03 -44.77
C TRP A 51 -6.33 22.33 -44.58
N THR A 52 -7.38 23.07 -44.28
CA THR A 52 -8.74 22.50 -44.18
C THR A 52 -9.35 22.30 -45.56
N TYR A 53 -8.80 22.94 -46.60
CA TYR A 53 -9.34 22.99 -47.96
C TYR A 53 -10.82 23.41 -47.99
N THR A 54 -11.26 24.19 -46.98
CA THR A 54 -12.66 24.54 -46.81
C THR A 54 -13.02 25.70 -47.72
N SER A 55 -13.69 25.39 -48.83
CA SER A 55 -14.19 26.42 -49.74
C SER A 55 -15.59 26.87 -49.34
N ARG A 56 -15.82 28.18 -49.26
CA ARG A 56 -17.19 28.76 -49.13
C ARG A 56 -17.96 28.73 -50.46
N TYR A 57 -17.50 27.97 -51.44
CA TYR A 57 -18.09 27.86 -52.77
C TYR A 57 -19.52 27.32 -52.73
N LYS A 58 -20.47 28.12 -53.23
CA LYS A 58 -21.90 27.77 -53.29
C LYS A 58 -22.37 27.42 -54.70
N GLY A 59 -21.44 27.22 -55.65
CA GLY A 59 -21.71 26.97 -57.07
C GLY A 59 -21.39 28.17 -57.98
N THR A 60 -21.10 27.91 -59.25
CA THR A 60 -20.86 28.94 -60.27
C THR A 60 -22.19 29.23 -60.99
N MET A 61 -22.56 30.51 -61.02
CA MET A 61 -23.74 31.05 -61.71
C MET A 61 -23.38 31.39 -63.15
N ILE A 62 -24.19 30.96 -64.12
CA ILE A 62 -24.03 31.32 -65.53
C ILE A 62 -25.07 32.40 -65.83
N LYS A 63 -24.65 33.53 -66.41
CA LYS A 63 -25.58 34.57 -66.88
C LYS A 63 -26.29 34.05 -68.12
N VAL A 64 -27.62 34.06 -68.09
CA VAL A 64 -28.48 33.95 -69.27
C VAL A 64 -29.14 35.31 -69.46
N ASP A 65 -29.45 35.70 -70.71
CA ASP A 65 -29.69 37.09 -71.14
C ASP A 65 -30.77 37.89 -70.38
N ASP A 66 -31.60 37.26 -69.53
CA ASP A 66 -32.64 37.92 -68.70
C ASP A 66 -32.52 37.72 -67.17
N GLY A 67 -31.36 37.33 -66.66
CA GLY A 67 -31.07 37.35 -65.21
C GLY A 67 -30.39 36.11 -64.64
N ILE A 68 -30.24 36.08 -63.31
CA ILE A 68 -29.54 35.04 -62.57
C ILE A 68 -30.57 33.98 -62.12
N SER A 69 -30.55 32.78 -62.70
CA SER A 69 -31.41 31.66 -62.28
C SER A 69 -30.61 30.36 -62.08
N TRP A 70 -31.07 29.55 -61.13
CA TRP A 70 -30.54 28.21 -60.90
C TRP A 70 -31.03 27.29 -62.01
N ILE A 71 -30.09 26.70 -62.78
CA ILE A 71 -30.43 25.66 -63.74
C ILE A 71 -30.59 24.36 -62.95
N GLN A 72 -31.84 23.94 -62.74
CA GLN A 72 -32.17 22.64 -62.19
C GLN A 72 -31.92 21.58 -63.27
N ASP A 73 -31.17 20.54 -62.93
CA ASP A 73 -30.85 19.43 -63.83
C ASP A 73 -32.13 18.69 -64.23
N GLN A 74 -32.55 18.80 -65.50
CA GLN A 74 -33.83 18.26 -65.96
C GLN A 74 -33.75 16.83 -66.51
N ASP A 75 -32.54 16.35 -66.82
CA ASP A 75 -32.32 15.03 -67.43
C ASP A 75 -31.90 13.95 -66.44
N GLY A 76 -31.74 14.31 -65.16
CA GLY A 76 -31.30 13.39 -64.10
C GLY A 76 -29.87 12.88 -64.28
N SER A 77 -29.07 13.52 -65.15
CA SER A 77 -27.68 13.13 -65.42
C SER A 77 -26.79 13.24 -64.17
N HIS A 78 -27.18 14.04 -63.18
CA HIS A 78 -26.49 14.20 -61.90
C HIS A 78 -27.22 13.51 -60.73
N ALA A 79 -28.20 12.64 -60.98
CA ALA A 79 -28.84 11.86 -59.93
C ALA A 79 -27.86 10.83 -59.35
N ILE A 80 -27.78 10.76 -58.01
CA ILE A 80 -26.93 9.79 -57.32
C ILE A 80 -27.42 8.37 -57.67
N PRO A 81 -26.58 7.51 -58.26
CA PRO A 81 -26.97 6.14 -58.64
C PRO A 81 -27.03 5.26 -57.40
N LEU A 82 -28.14 5.38 -56.66
CA LEU A 82 -28.41 4.68 -55.40
C LEU A 82 -28.37 3.16 -55.56
N ASP A 83 -28.77 2.66 -56.73
CA ASP A 83 -28.71 1.26 -57.12
C ASP A 83 -27.26 0.73 -57.17
N LYS A 84 -26.31 1.52 -57.67
CA LYS A 84 -24.89 1.15 -57.65
C LYS A 84 -24.30 1.22 -56.25
N LEU A 85 -24.68 2.23 -55.46
CA LEU A 85 -24.16 2.43 -54.10
C LEU A 85 -24.69 1.43 -53.08
N THR A 86 -25.89 0.86 -53.30
CA THR A 86 -26.47 -0.18 -52.43
C THR A 86 -26.06 -1.60 -52.79
N SER A 87 -25.36 -1.79 -53.91
CA SER A 87 -24.87 -3.10 -54.32
C SER A 87 -23.63 -3.52 -53.53
N ASN A 88 -23.68 -4.69 -52.88
CA ASN A 88 -22.53 -5.32 -52.21
C ASN A 88 -21.56 -5.88 -53.26
N ASN A 89 -20.73 -5.01 -53.84
CA ASN A 89 -19.66 -5.44 -54.74
C ASN A 89 -18.43 -5.86 -53.92
N PRO A 90 -17.88 -7.07 -54.14
CA PRO A 90 -16.61 -7.45 -53.53
C PRO A 90 -15.50 -6.54 -54.05
N ILE A 91 -14.70 -5.98 -53.14
CA ILE A 91 -13.54 -5.14 -53.47
C ILE A 91 -12.47 -6.05 -54.08
N LYS A 92 -12.39 -6.07 -55.42
CA LYS A 92 -11.44 -6.90 -56.17
C LYS A 92 -9.99 -6.35 -56.17
N PHE A 93 -9.78 -5.17 -55.59
CA PHE A 93 -8.55 -4.38 -55.69
C PHE A 93 -7.84 -4.23 -54.33
N TYR A 94 -8.04 -5.19 -53.41
CA TYR A 94 -7.29 -5.26 -52.16
C TYR A 94 -5.90 -5.90 -52.38
N ASP A 95 -5.81 -6.92 -53.25
CA ASP A 95 -4.57 -7.69 -53.44
C ASP A 95 -3.47 -6.92 -54.23
N ASP A 96 -3.85 -5.91 -55.02
CA ASP A 96 -2.92 -5.13 -55.87
C ASP A 96 -2.65 -3.70 -55.34
N MET A 97 -3.27 -3.30 -54.23
CA MET A 97 -2.84 -2.11 -53.50
C MET A 97 -1.65 -2.51 -52.63
N ILE A 98 -0.44 -2.26 -53.14
CA ILE A 98 0.69 -1.98 -52.26
C ILE A 98 0.31 -0.66 -51.58
N LEU A 99 -0.38 -0.77 -50.44
CA LEU A 99 -0.39 0.30 -49.46
C LEU A 99 1.09 0.61 -49.21
N TYR A 100 1.52 1.83 -49.52
CA TYR A 100 2.74 2.31 -48.89
C TYR A 100 2.40 2.31 -47.40
N GLU A 101 2.79 1.23 -46.73
CA GLU A 101 2.87 1.20 -45.29
C GLU A 101 3.72 2.40 -44.93
N ASP A 102 3.13 3.29 -44.16
CA ASP A 102 3.85 4.36 -43.52
C ASP A 102 4.98 3.70 -42.73
N GLU A 103 6.23 3.78 -43.19
CA GLU A 103 7.38 3.21 -42.48
C GLU A 103 7.62 3.89 -41.10
N LEU A 104 6.78 4.86 -40.70
CA LEU A 104 6.67 5.34 -39.32
C LEU A 104 5.77 4.48 -38.42
N GLY A 105 5.01 3.51 -38.98
CA GLY A 105 4.16 2.57 -38.23
C GLY A 105 4.88 1.28 -37.79
N ASP A 106 5.93 0.87 -38.50
CA ASP A 106 6.60 -0.43 -38.32
C ASP A 106 7.72 -0.46 -37.26
N ASN A 107 7.83 0.59 -36.45
CA ASN A 107 8.60 0.56 -35.21
C ASN A 107 7.66 0.77 -34.02
N GLY A 108 6.83 -0.22 -33.71
CA GLY A 108 6.00 -0.09 -32.52
C GLY A 108 5.14 -1.29 -32.19
N ILE A 109 5.68 -2.51 -32.14
CA ILE A 109 5.18 -3.41 -31.11
C ILE A 109 5.42 -2.65 -29.80
N SER A 110 4.39 -2.07 -29.20
CA SER A 110 4.51 -1.52 -27.85
C SER A 110 4.71 -2.73 -26.93
N ILE A 111 5.98 -3.11 -26.74
CA ILE A 111 6.36 -4.16 -25.81
C ILE A 111 6.10 -3.57 -24.43
N LYS A 112 4.92 -3.89 -23.87
CA LYS A 112 4.63 -3.59 -22.48
C LYS A 112 5.65 -4.28 -21.60
N ARG A 113 6.26 -3.51 -20.72
CA ARG A 113 7.16 -3.99 -19.68
C ARG A 113 6.35 -4.72 -18.63
N LYS A 114 6.65 -6.00 -18.45
CA LYS A 114 5.91 -6.89 -17.56
C LYS A 114 6.54 -6.86 -16.17
N LEU A 115 5.82 -6.37 -15.18
CA LEU A 115 6.29 -6.27 -13.79
C LEU A 115 5.42 -7.13 -12.87
N ALA A 116 6.03 -8.09 -12.16
CA ALA A 116 5.37 -8.82 -11.10
C ALA A 116 5.56 -8.11 -9.76
N VAL A 117 4.49 -7.94 -8.99
CA VAL A 117 4.53 -7.33 -7.66
C VAL A 117 4.13 -8.36 -6.61
N VAL A 118 5.03 -8.67 -5.68
CA VAL A 118 4.79 -9.65 -4.62
C VAL A 118 4.33 -8.92 -3.36
N GLY A 119 3.05 -9.04 -3.02
CA GLY A 119 2.38 -8.38 -1.91
C GLY A 119 1.44 -7.26 -2.36
N SER A 120 0.35 -7.05 -1.61
CA SER A 120 -0.67 -6.02 -1.90
C SER A 120 -0.84 -5.02 -0.75
N GLY A 121 0.26 -4.70 -0.06
CA GLY A 121 0.26 -3.65 0.96
C GLY A 121 0.31 -2.24 0.36
N PRO A 122 0.33 -1.20 1.23
CA PRO A 122 0.42 0.19 0.79
C PRO A 122 1.59 0.48 -0.16
N SER A 123 2.77 -0.08 0.14
CA SER A 123 3.96 0.12 -0.69
C SER A 123 3.76 -0.41 -2.11
N ALA A 124 3.10 -1.56 -2.25
CA ALA A 124 2.76 -2.12 -3.55
C ALA A 124 1.82 -1.19 -4.32
N PHE A 125 0.69 -0.81 -3.72
CA PHE A 125 -0.30 0.04 -4.38
C PHE A 125 0.24 1.41 -4.76
N TYR A 126 0.99 2.07 -3.87
CA TYR A 126 1.58 3.37 -4.20
C TYR A 126 2.59 3.27 -5.34
N THR A 127 3.48 2.26 -5.33
CA THR A 127 4.44 2.08 -6.43
C THR A 127 3.73 1.78 -7.75
N VAL A 128 2.76 0.85 -7.76
CA VAL A 128 1.99 0.51 -8.96
C VAL A 128 1.23 1.71 -9.51
N LEU A 129 0.53 2.46 -8.65
CA LEU A 129 -0.22 3.64 -9.09
C LEU A 129 0.68 4.76 -9.61
N ASN A 130 1.87 4.94 -9.03
CA ASN A 130 2.82 5.93 -9.54
C ASN A 130 3.30 5.55 -10.95
N ILE A 131 3.67 4.28 -11.17
CA ILE A 131 4.09 3.76 -12.48
C ILE A 131 2.95 3.89 -13.50
N LEU A 132 1.76 3.38 -13.18
CA LEU A 132 0.64 3.36 -14.13
C LEU A 132 0.09 4.75 -14.44
N LYS A 133 0.17 5.72 -13.52
CA LYS A 133 -0.22 7.10 -13.82
C LYS A 133 0.80 7.84 -14.68
N GLU A 134 2.08 7.53 -14.53
CA GLU A 134 3.14 8.12 -15.35
C GLU A 134 3.20 7.48 -16.75
N LYS A 135 3.08 6.15 -16.82
CA LYS A 135 3.33 5.31 -18.00
C LYS A 135 2.23 4.27 -18.24
N PRO A 136 0.95 4.68 -18.43
CA PRO A 136 -0.20 3.76 -18.48
C PRO A 136 -0.16 2.73 -19.62
N ASN A 137 0.52 3.05 -20.72
CA ASN A 137 0.57 2.22 -21.92
C ASN A 137 1.85 1.38 -22.02
N ASP A 138 2.87 1.68 -21.20
CA ASP A 138 4.20 1.07 -21.32
C ASP A 138 4.37 -0.14 -20.39
N PHE A 139 3.43 -0.37 -19.46
CA PHE A 139 3.51 -1.40 -18.44
C PHE A 139 2.32 -2.37 -18.43
N GLU A 140 2.63 -3.63 -18.12
CA GLU A 140 1.69 -4.66 -17.68
C GLU A 140 2.10 -5.09 -16.28
N ILE A 141 1.30 -4.77 -15.27
CA ILE A 141 1.63 -5.00 -13.87
C ILE A 141 0.66 -6.00 -13.26
N ASP A 142 1.21 -7.09 -12.73
CA ASP A 142 0.44 -8.13 -12.06
C ASP A 142 0.84 -8.21 -10.58
N MET A 143 -0.15 -8.06 -9.68
CA MET A 143 0.06 -8.03 -8.24
C MET A 143 -0.43 -9.32 -7.57
N PHE A 144 0.46 -10.00 -6.85
CA PHE A 144 0.23 -11.28 -6.20
C PHE A 144 0.06 -11.11 -4.69
N GLU A 145 -1.02 -11.63 -4.13
CA GLU A 145 -1.31 -11.57 -2.71
C GLU A 145 -1.74 -12.95 -2.19
N ARG A 146 -1.09 -13.38 -1.11
CA ARG A 146 -1.38 -14.67 -0.46
C ARG A 146 -2.79 -14.75 0.10
N ASN A 147 -3.39 -13.64 0.52
CA ASN A 147 -4.77 -13.59 0.99
C ASN A 147 -5.76 -13.31 -0.16
N PRO A 148 -7.03 -13.72 -0.05
CA PRO A 148 -8.09 -13.28 -0.96
C PRO A 148 -8.27 -11.76 -0.99
N SER A 149 -8.01 -11.09 0.13
CA SER A 149 -8.19 -9.65 0.33
C SER A 149 -6.88 -8.87 0.17
N PRO A 150 -6.90 -7.69 -0.47
CA PRO A 150 -5.73 -6.82 -0.57
C PRO A 150 -5.51 -5.94 0.67
N PHE A 151 -4.62 -4.95 0.54
CA PHE A 151 -4.35 -3.82 1.44
C PHE A 151 -3.43 -4.10 2.64
N GLY A 152 -3.04 -5.36 2.86
CA GLY A 152 -2.07 -5.75 3.88
C GLY A 152 -2.37 -5.15 5.26
N LEU A 153 -1.38 -4.47 5.86
CA LEU A 153 -1.50 -3.91 7.22
C LEU A 153 -2.43 -2.69 7.33
N VAL A 154 -2.88 -2.07 6.24
CA VAL A 154 -3.94 -1.06 6.36
C VAL A 154 -5.25 -1.72 6.77
N ARG A 155 -5.53 -2.92 6.24
CA ARG A 155 -6.70 -3.71 6.60
C ARG A 155 -6.49 -4.50 7.90
N TYR A 156 -5.29 -5.06 8.10
CA TYR A 156 -5.03 -6.03 9.17
C TYR A 156 -4.15 -5.53 10.33
N GLY A 157 -3.54 -4.36 10.19
CA GLY A 157 -2.64 -3.76 11.20
C GLY A 157 -3.23 -2.53 11.87
N VAL A 158 -3.70 -1.55 11.09
CA VAL A 158 -4.28 -0.29 11.60
C VAL A 158 -5.45 -0.58 12.54
N ALA A 159 -5.42 0.04 13.71
CA ALA A 159 -6.43 -0.16 14.75
C ALA A 159 -7.85 0.19 14.25
N PRO A 160 -8.90 -0.51 14.71
CA PRO A 160 -10.27 -0.24 14.29
C PRO A 160 -10.82 1.14 14.65
N ASP A 161 -10.25 1.78 15.68
CA ASP A 161 -10.58 3.14 16.11
C ASP A 161 -9.79 4.22 15.35
N HIS A 162 -8.98 3.83 14.36
CA HIS A 162 -8.21 4.70 13.47
C HIS A 162 -8.68 4.59 12.00
N PRO A 163 -9.98 4.79 11.70
CA PRO A 163 -10.49 4.67 10.34
C PRO A 163 -9.85 5.68 9.38
N GLU A 164 -9.43 6.86 9.87
CA GLU A 164 -8.85 7.90 9.04
C GLU A 164 -7.53 7.48 8.39
N VAL A 165 -6.78 6.58 9.04
CA VAL A 165 -5.54 6.01 8.51
C VAL A 165 -5.84 5.03 7.37
N LYS A 166 -7.05 4.41 7.37
CA LYS A 166 -7.51 3.47 6.34
C LYS A 166 -8.02 4.16 5.07
N ASN A 167 -8.25 5.47 5.09
CA ASN A 167 -8.72 6.25 3.92
C ASN A 167 -7.77 6.17 2.71
N CYS A 168 -6.50 5.78 2.89
CA CYS A 168 -5.61 5.51 1.77
C CYS A 168 -6.11 4.38 0.84
N ILE A 169 -7.00 3.50 1.32
CA ILE A 169 -7.66 2.48 0.50
C ILE A 169 -8.42 3.09 -0.69
N ASP A 170 -9.03 4.26 -0.52
CA ASP A 170 -9.76 4.93 -1.61
C ASP A 170 -8.82 5.18 -2.78
N ARG A 171 -7.59 5.64 -2.50
CA ARG A 171 -6.56 5.84 -3.51
C ARG A 171 -6.08 4.53 -4.12
N PHE A 172 -6.03 3.44 -3.34
CA PHE A 172 -5.65 2.12 -3.84
C PHE A 172 -6.67 1.57 -4.82
N ASN A 173 -7.95 1.91 -4.65
CA ASN A 173 -9.02 1.48 -5.56
C ASN A 173 -8.89 2.09 -6.97
N ASP A 174 -8.15 3.20 -7.14
CA ASP A 174 -7.86 3.79 -8.45
C ASP A 174 -7.13 2.81 -9.41
N VAL A 175 -6.56 1.70 -8.91
CA VAL A 175 -6.02 0.65 -9.80
C VAL A 175 -7.09 0.08 -10.75
N ALA A 176 -8.36 0.18 -10.37
CA ALA A 176 -9.49 -0.28 -11.17
C ALA A 176 -9.57 0.44 -12.54
N GLU A 177 -9.07 1.68 -12.64
CA GLU A 177 -9.00 2.44 -13.89
C GLU A 177 -8.11 1.76 -14.95
N PHE A 178 -7.13 0.96 -14.51
CA PHE A 178 -6.13 0.32 -15.36
C PHE A 178 -6.42 -1.16 -15.68
N ILE A 179 -7.50 -1.71 -15.11
CA ILE A 179 -7.91 -3.10 -15.39
C ILE A 179 -8.48 -3.23 -16.82
N PRO A 180 -9.39 -2.35 -17.29
CA PRO A 180 -9.94 -2.45 -18.65
C PRO A 180 -8.92 -2.29 -19.76
N THR A 181 -7.83 -1.53 -19.52
CA THR A 181 -6.73 -1.34 -20.48
C THR A 181 -5.73 -2.50 -20.48
N GLY A 182 -5.93 -3.49 -19.59
CA GLY A 182 -5.05 -4.63 -19.39
C GLY A 182 -3.73 -4.28 -18.70
N ALA A 183 -3.51 -3.02 -18.28
CA ALA A 183 -2.27 -2.57 -17.66
C ALA A 183 -2.10 -3.05 -16.21
N PHE A 184 -3.19 -3.43 -15.53
CA PHE A 184 -3.16 -3.97 -14.18
C PHE A 184 -3.98 -5.25 -14.02
N LYS A 185 -3.47 -6.22 -13.25
CA LYS A 185 -4.26 -7.35 -12.74
C LYS A 185 -3.89 -7.70 -11.30
N TYR A 186 -4.90 -8.07 -10.53
CA TYR A 186 -4.75 -8.55 -9.15
C TYR A 186 -4.98 -10.07 -9.07
N TYR A 187 -4.08 -10.75 -8.38
CA TYR A 187 -4.10 -12.17 -8.06
C TYR A 187 -4.09 -12.37 -6.54
N GLY A 188 -5.26 -12.27 -5.92
CA GLY A 188 -5.46 -12.69 -4.52
C GLY A 188 -5.48 -14.21 -4.40
N ASN A 189 -5.28 -14.72 -3.18
CA ASN A 189 -5.14 -16.15 -2.90
C ASN A 189 -4.00 -16.84 -3.70
N VAL A 190 -2.96 -16.09 -4.06
CA VAL A 190 -1.77 -16.59 -4.75
C VAL A 190 -0.53 -16.27 -3.92
N SER A 191 0.03 -17.30 -3.29
CA SER A 191 1.31 -17.20 -2.59
C SER A 191 2.46 -17.34 -3.59
N VAL A 192 3.57 -16.64 -3.33
CA VAL A 192 4.80 -16.70 -4.13
C VAL A 192 5.97 -17.02 -3.20
N SER A 193 6.51 -18.23 -3.30
CA SER A 193 7.61 -18.74 -2.46
C SER A 193 7.47 -18.44 -0.96
N ASP A 194 6.24 -18.35 -0.44
CA ASP A 194 5.95 -18.01 0.96
C ASP A 194 6.29 -19.23 1.84
N PRO A 195 7.28 -19.12 2.75
CA PRO A 195 7.63 -20.20 3.66
C PRO A 195 6.49 -20.53 4.64
N ASP A 196 5.60 -19.57 4.88
CA ASP A 196 4.48 -19.66 5.82
C ASP A 196 3.15 -20.00 5.15
N ASN A 197 3.16 -20.61 3.96
CA ASN A 197 1.95 -21.09 3.28
C ASN A 197 1.35 -22.33 4.01
N HIS A 198 0.91 -22.13 5.25
CA HIS A 198 0.46 -23.14 6.23
C HIS A 198 -1.00 -23.53 6.06
N HIS A 199 -1.76 -22.84 5.21
CA HIS A 199 -3.10 -23.29 4.85
C HIS A 199 -2.98 -24.49 3.90
N GLU A 200 -2.82 -25.69 4.46
CA GLU A 200 -3.07 -26.98 3.80
C GLU A 200 -2.11 -27.36 2.64
N ARG A 201 -0.81 -27.05 2.71
CA ARG A 201 0.17 -27.36 1.64
C ARG A 201 -0.35 -26.94 0.25
N LYS A 202 -0.98 -25.77 0.17
CA LYS A 202 -1.53 -25.30 -1.09
C LYS A 202 -0.43 -25.11 -2.13
N PRO A 203 -0.71 -25.43 -3.39
CA PRO A 203 0.20 -25.08 -4.48
C PRO A 203 0.44 -23.57 -4.48
N GLN A 204 1.66 -23.17 -4.80
CA GLN A 204 2.08 -21.77 -4.89
C GLN A 204 2.94 -21.55 -6.13
N LEU A 205 3.04 -20.29 -6.54
CA LEU A 205 4.02 -19.88 -7.54
C LEU A 205 5.40 -19.81 -6.90
N THR A 206 6.43 -20.00 -7.72
CA THR A 206 7.83 -19.79 -7.34
C THR A 206 8.29 -18.41 -7.82
N LEU A 207 9.37 -17.87 -7.26
CA LEU A 207 10.04 -16.68 -7.79
C LEU A 207 10.64 -16.97 -9.16
N LYS A 208 11.14 -18.18 -9.39
CA LYS A 208 11.58 -18.61 -10.73
C LYS A 208 10.44 -18.55 -11.76
N ASP A 209 9.23 -18.94 -11.38
CA ASP A 209 8.04 -18.77 -12.22
C ASP A 209 7.85 -17.28 -12.59
N LEU A 210 8.10 -16.36 -11.66
CA LEU A 210 8.03 -14.92 -11.93
C LEU A 210 9.17 -14.44 -12.85
N TYR A 211 10.43 -14.74 -12.55
CA TYR A 211 11.57 -14.33 -13.39
C TYR A 211 11.51 -14.91 -14.82
N LYS A 212 10.90 -16.08 -14.98
CA LYS A 212 10.66 -16.67 -16.30
C LYS A 212 9.62 -15.90 -17.12
N ASN A 213 8.62 -15.30 -16.45
CA ASN A 213 7.46 -14.71 -17.11
C ASN A 213 7.41 -13.18 -17.06
N TYR A 214 8.23 -12.49 -16.27
CA TYR A 214 8.21 -11.02 -16.15
C TYR A 214 9.58 -10.41 -16.45
N ASN A 215 9.56 -9.16 -16.92
CA ASN A 215 10.76 -8.37 -17.12
C ASN A 215 11.37 -7.89 -15.81
N GLY A 216 10.57 -7.79 -14.74
CA GLY A 216 11.06 -7.48 -13.40
C GLY A 216 10.15 -7.96 -12.28
N VAL A 217 10.71 -8.01 -11.08
CA VAL A 217 10.01 -8.41 -9.84
C VAL A 217 10.17 -7.34 -8.78
N LEU A 218 9.04 -6.87 -8.23
CA LEU A 218 8.97 -5.94 -7.10
C LEU A 218 8.54 -6.67 -5.82
N TYR A 219 9.44 -6.75 -4.84
CA TYR A 219 9.16 -7.25 -3.50
C TYR A 219 8.49 -6.18 -2.64
N ALA A 220 7.21 -6.37 -2.34
CA ALA A 220 6.38 -5.47 -1.54
C ALA A 220 5.59 -6.21 -0.44
N TYR A 221 6.05 -7.40 -0.02
CA TYR A 221 5.33 -8.30 0.89
C TYR A 221 5.43 -7.90 2.37
N GLY A 222 6.20 -6.85 2.68
CA GLY A 222 6.30 -6.28 4.01
C GLY A 222 6.80 -7.27 5.06
N SER A 223 6.13 -7.30 6.21
CA SER A 223 6.52 -8.08 7.38
C SER A 223 5.38 -8.97 7.85
N SER A 224 5.68 -10.26 8.04
CA SER A 224 4.69 -11.30 8.32
C SER A 224 4.88 -12.00 9.67
N SER A 225 5.84 -11.54 10.48
CA SER A 225 6.19 -12.14 11.77
C SER A 225 6.53 -11.08 12.82
N ALA A 226 6.38 -11.43 14.09
CA ALA A 226 6.84 -10.58 15.18
C ALA A 226 8.34 -10.70 15.41
N ASN A 227 8.97 -9.59 15.78
CA ASN A 227 10.33 -9.57 16.26
C ASN A 227 10.34 -9.88 17.75
N VAL A 228 10.42 -11.16 18.12
CA VAL A 228 10.38 -11.59 19.52
C VAL A 228 11.78 -11.59 20.16
N PRO A 229 11.91 -11.16 21.44
CA PRO A 229 13.16 -11.27 22.18
C PRO A 229 13.44 -12.72 22.59
N GLU A 230 14.69 -13.02 22.95
CA GLU A 230 15.01 -14.23 23.70
C GLU A 230 14.30 -14.17 25.06
N LEU A 231 13.48 -15.17 25.35
CA LEU A 231 12.64 -15.22 26.54
C LEU A 231 12.39 -16.67 26.96
N ALA A 232 12.76 -17.02 28.19
CA ALA A 232 12.45 -18.34 28.73
C ALA A 232 10.93 -18.48 28.96
N GLY A 233 10.31 -19.51 28.37
CA GLY A 233 8.86 -19.76 28.42
C GLY A 233 8.06 -19.02 27.34
N ILE A 234 8.70 -18.55 26.27
CA ILE A 234 8.04 -17.84 25.17
C ILE A 234 6.94 -18.64 24.45
N GLU A 235 7.03 -19.97 24.44
CA GLU A 235 6.05 -20.86 23.79
C GLU A 235 4.73 -21.00 24.58
N HIS A 236 4.66 -20.44 25.79
CA HIS A 236 3.47 -20.55 26.63
C HIS A 236 2.27 -19.82 25.99
N PRO A 237 1.04 -20.37 25.99
CA PRO A 237 -0.12 -19.76 25.31
C PRO A 237 -0.48 -18.34 25.80
N ALA A 238 -0.14 -18.03 27.04
CA ALA A 238 -0.30 -16.70 27.64
C ALA A 238 0.79 -15.68 27.25
N VAL A 239 1.75 -16.07 26.41
CA VAL A 239 2.73 -15.19 25.78
C VAL A 239 2.32 -15.00 24.33
N ILE A 240 1.78 -13.82 24.01
CA ILE A 240 1.23 -13.52 22.69
C ILE A 240 2.06 -12.43 22.03
N ASP A 241 2.49 -12.63 20.80
CA ASP A 241 3.18 -11.57 20.05
C ASP A 241 2.19 -10.54 19.49
N SER A 242 2.65 -9.30 19.29
CA SER A 242 1.77 -8.23 18.80
C SER A 242 1.22 -8.48 17.40
N PHE A 243 1.92 -9.21 16.52
CA PHE A 243 1.43 -9.48 15.17
C PHE A 243 0.20 -10.40 15.22
N SER A 244 0.27 -11.43 16.07
CA SER A 244 -0.84 -12.33 16.36
C SER A 244 -2.01 -11.61 17.02
N PHE A 245 -1.76 -10.84 18.08
CA PHE A 245 -2.80 -10.13 18.82
C PHE A 245 -3.51 -9.07 17.95
N VAL A 246 -2.74 -8.28 17.19
CA VAL A 246 -3.28 -7.26 16.27
C VAL A 246 -4.08 -7.92 15.17
N GLY A 247 -3.53 -8.97 14.55
CA GLY A 247 -4.26 -9.72 13.53
C GLY A 247 -5.56 -10.32 14.05
N TRP A 248 -5.60 -10.81 15.30
CA TRP A 248 -6.81 -11.35 15.91
C TRP A 248 -7.95 -10.32 15.98
N TYR A 249 -7.70 -9.14 16.55
CA TYR A 249 -8.74 -8.12 16.63
C TYR A 249 -9.07 -7.49 15.27
N ASN A 250 -8.13 -7.47 14.33
CA ASN A 250 -8.37 -6.98 12.97
C ASN A 250 -8.89 -8.04 12.00
N GLY A 251 -9.13 -9.28 12.46
CA GLY A 251 -9.70 -10.34 11.62
C GLY A 251 -8.74 -10.89 10.56
N TYR A 252 -7.43 -10.84 10.80
CA TYR A 252 -6.43 -11.46 9.93
C TYR A 252 -6.63 -12.98 9.85
N PRO A 253 -6.81 -13.57 8.65
CA PRO A 253 -7.09 -14.99 8.45
C PRO A 253 -6.35 -15.97 9.35
N LYS A 254 -5.03 -15.82 9.51
CA LYS A 254 -4.18 -16.71 10.31
C LYS A 254 -4.48 -16.66 11.81
N HIS A 255 -4.96 -15.53 12.32
CA HIS A 255 -5.09 -15.28 13.77
C HIS A 255 -6.54 -15.24 14.26
N GLN A 256 -7.53 -15.47 13.39
CA GLN A 256 -8.95 -15.48 13.79
C GLN A 256 -9.27 -16.56 14.85
N LYS A 257 -8.47 -17.63 14.93
CA LYS A 257 -8.60 -18.71 15.91
C LYS A 257 -7.73 -18.53 17.16
N LEU A 258 -6.98 -17.42 17.26
CA LEU A 258 -6.16 -17.14 18.43
C LEU A 258 -7.06 -17.08 19.68
N LYS A 259 -6.74 -17.89 20.69
CA LYS A 259 -7.41 -17.86 21.98
C LYS A 259 -6.72 -16.81 22.85
N VAL A 260 -7.48 -15.83 23.32
CA VAL A 260 -6.99 -14.78 24.21
C VAL A 260 -7.84 -14.84 25.49
N PRO A 261 -7.30 -15.28 26.64
CA PRO A 261 -8.09 -15.62 27.83
C PRO A 261 -8.50 -14.38 28.66
N LEU A 262 -9.05 -13.35 28.01
CA LEU A 262 -9.33 -12.06 28.65
C LEU A 262 -10.38 -12.14 29.78
N GLU A 263 -11.20 -13.18 29.81
CA GLU A 263 -12.18 -13.45 30.86
C GLU A 263 -11.55 -13.98 32.17
N LYS A 264 -10.27 -14.39 32.12
CA LYS A 264 -9.48 -14.91 33.23
C LYS A 264 -8.33 -14.00 33.66
N VAL A 265 -8.06 -12.93 32.90
CA VAL A 265 -6.90 -12.05 33.07
C VAL A 265 -7.33 -10.70 33.65
N GLU A 266 -6.64 -10.23 34.69
CA GLU A 266 -6.83 -8.88 35.23
C GLU A 266 -5.61 -7.98 34.98
N ASN A 267 -4.41 -8.57 34.91
CA ASN A 267 -3.12 -7.91 34.80
C ASN A 267 -2.40 -8.37 33.54
N VAL A 268 -2.08 -7.41 32.66
CA VAL A 268 -1.35 -7.66 31.42
C VAL A 268 -0.01 -6.94 31.47
N THR A 269 1.06 -7.59 31.04
CA THR A 269 2.34 -6.94 30.77
C THR A 269 2.54 -6.82 29.26
N ILE A 270 2.89 -5.63 28.78
CA ILE A 270 3.22 -5.38 27.38
C ILE A 270 4.70 -5.02 27.28
N ILE A 271 5.47 -5.76 26.49
CA ILE A 271 6.88 -5.46 26.23
C ILE A 271 7.00 -4.60 24.99
N GLY A 272 7.51 -3.38 25.15
CA GLY A 272 7.72 -2.43 24.06
C GLY A 272 6.89 -1.16 24.21
N ASN A 273 7.44 -0.05 23.70
CA ASN A 273 6.89 1.29 23.83
C ASN A 273 6.76 1.99 22.46
N GLY A 274 6.24 1.26 21.47
CA GLY A 274 5.86 1.79 20.15
C GLY A 274 4.35 2.05 20.04
N ASN A 275 3.91 2.61 18.90
CA ASN A 275 2.47 2.85 18.66
C ASN A 275 1.63 1.57 18.76
N VAL A 276 2.13 0.43 18.28
CA VAL A 276 1.43 -0.86 18.40
C VAL A 276 1.13 -1.22 19.86
N ALA A 277 2.05 -0.92 20.79
CA ALA A 277 1.78 -1.13 22.21
C ALA A 277 0.65 -0.22 22.70
N ILE A 278 0.61 1.05 22.26
CA ILE A 278 -0.47 1.99 22.58
C ILE A 278 -1.81 1.50 22.04
N ASP A 279 -1.85 1.02 20.79
CA ASP A 279 -3.06 0.45 20.18
C ASP A 279 -3.60 -0.73 21.01
N ILE A 280 -2.72 -1.63 21.44
CA ILE A 280 -3.08 -2.80 22.27
C ILE A 280 -3.62 -2.36 23.64
N ILE A 281 -3.04 -1.33 24.27
CA ILE A 281 -3.57 -0.76 25.52
C ILE A 281 -4.99 -0.25 25.31
N ARG A 282 -5.23 0.52 24.23
CA ARG A 282 -6.57 1.04 23.93
C ARG A 282 -7.56 -0.10 23.70
N VAL A 283 -7.19 -1.12 22.93
CA VAL A 283 -8.03 -2.31 22.67
C VAL A 283 -8.44 -3.00 23.97
N LEU A 284 -7.49 -3.22 24.88
CA LEU A 284 -7.73 -3.94 26.12
C LEU A 284 -8.49 -3.12 27.17
N LEU A 285 -8.23 -1.82 27.28
CA LEU A 285 -8.78 -0.98 28.35
C LEU A 285 -10.00 -0.16 27.97
N ALA A 286 -10.26 0.11 26.69
CA ALA A 286 -11.45 0.87 26.29
C ALA A 286 -12.75 0.14 26.69
N PRO A 287 -13.81 0.87 27.10
CA PRO A 287 -15.12 0.26 27.36
C PRO A 287 -15.66 -0.41 26.08
N PRO A 288 -15.83 -1.76 26.05
CA PRO A 288 -15.96 -2.47 24.80
C PRO A 288 -17.13 -2.01 23.93
N THR A 289 -18.33 -1.99 24.49
CA THR A 289 -19.56 -1.64 23.76
C THR A 289 -19.57 -0.18 23.31
N GLN A 290 -19.06 0.74 24.13
CA GLN A 290 -19.08 2.17 23.81
C GLN A 290 -18.05 2.53 22.74
N HIS A 291 -16.85 1.93 22.80
CA HIS A 291 -15.73 2.29 21.93
C HIS A 291 -15.71 1.47 20.65
N TRP A 292 -15.91 0.15 20.72
CA TRP A 292 -15.63 -0.76 19.61
C TRP A 292 -16.85 -1.15 18.77
N ALA A 293 -18.08 -1.02 19.28
CA ALA A 293 -19.28 -1.55 18.62
C ALA A 293 -19.56 -0.99 17.21
N LYS A 294 -19.09 0.23 16.92
CA LYS A 294 -19.27 0.91 15.63
C LYS A 294 -18.03 0.83 14.71
N THR A 295 -16.96 0.19 15.16
CA THR A 295 -15.68 0.07 14.41
C THR A 295 -15.69 -1.16 13.51
N ASP A 296 -14.61 -1.39 12.74
CA ASP A 296 -14.42 -2.61 11.93
C ASP A 296 -13.72 -3.76 12.68
N ILE A 297 -13.64 -3.70 14.02
CA ILE A 297 -13.05 -4.78 14.85
C ILE A 297 -13.72 -6.13 14.56
N SER A 298 -13.00 -7.25 14.58
CA SER A 298 -13.62 -8.54 14.28
C SER A 298 -14.71 -8.90 15.30
N LYS A 299 -15.83 -9.48 14.85
CA LYS A 299 -16.90 -9.95 15.76
C LYS A 299 -16.35 -10.88 16.84
N ALA A 300 -15.45 -11.80 16.49
CA ALA A 300 -14.85 -12.74 17.44
C ALA A 300 -14.10 -12.02 18.57
N ALA A 301 -13.24 -11.05 18.23
CA ALA A 301 -12.51 -10.29 19.23
C ALA A 301 -13.44 -9.39 20.06
N PHE A 302 -14.45 -8.79 19.44
CA PHE A 302 -15.44 -7.97 20.15
C PHE A 302 -16.19 -8.75 21.23
N GLU A 303 -16.58 -10.00 20.95
CA GLU A 303 -17.23 -10.86 21.95
C GLU A 303 -16.32 -11.16 23.15
N VAL A 304 -15.04 -11.47 22.90
CA VAL A 304 -14.05 -11.70 23.96
C VAL A 304 -13.79 -10.42 24.76
N LEU A 305 -13.68 -9.26 24.11
CA LEU A 305 -13.47 -7.98 24.78
C LEU A 305 -14.62 -7.61 25.71
N LYS A 306 -15.88 -7.93 25.36
CA LYS A 306 -17.04 -7.71 26.25
C LYS A 306 -16.95 -8.52 27.55
N ALA A 307 -16.33 -9.69 27.51
CA ALA A 307 -16.11 -10.55 28.68
C ALA A 307 -14.78 -10.26 29.41
N SER A 308 -13.98 -9.31 28.92
CA SER A 308 -12.67 -8.98 29.46
C SER A 308 -12.74 -8.50 30.91
N LYS A 309 -11.86 -9.04 31.75
CA LYS A 309 -11.63 -8.59 33.13
C LYS A 309 -10.35 -7.78 33.29
N VAL A 310 -9.66 -7.46 32.19
CA VAL A 310 -8.41 -6.70 32.21
C VAL A 310 -8.64 -5.33 32.86
N LYS A 311 -7.85 -5.05 33.89
CA LYS A 311 -7.86 -3.79 34.64
C LYS A 311 -6.52 -3.09 34.56
N ASN A 312 -5.42 -3.80 34.65
CA ASN A 312 -4.10 -3.20 34.82
C ASN A 312 -3.16 -3.60 33.68
N ILE A 313 -2.50 -2.60 33.08
CA ILE A 313 -1.47 -2.83 32.07
C ILE A 313 -0.12 -2.24 32.48
N ASN A 314 0.89 -3.10 32.58
CA ASN A 314 2.28 -2.71 32.79
C ASN A 314 3.00 -2.65 31.44
N VAL A 315 3.33 -1.45 30.96
CA VAL A 315 4.08 -1.28 29.71
C VAL A 315 5.56 -1.21 30.06
N VAL A 316 6.33 -2.21 29.65
CA VAL A 316 7.73 -2.37 30.05
C VAL A 316 8.66 -2.16 28.85
N ALA A 317 9.69 -1.35 29.03
CA ALA A 317 10.67 -1.06 27.98
C ALA A 317 12.11 -1.25 28.47
N ARG A 318 12.97 -1.78 27.59
CA ARG A 318 14.40 -1.99 27.87
C ARG A 318 15.23 -0.70 27.99
N ARG A 319 14.73 0.41 27.43
CA ARG A 319 15.38 1.73 27.38
C ARG A 319 14.61 2.74 28.23
N GLY A 320 15.01 4.02 28.19
CA GLY A 320 14.34 5.09 28.91
C GLY A 320 13.20 5.75 28.12
N VAL A 321 12.59 6.75 28.74
CA VAL A 321 11.45 7.50 28.17
C VAL A 321 11.80 8.23 26.87
N LEU A 322 13.02 8.75 26.75
CA LEU A 322 13.47 9.52 25.58
C LEU A 322 13.63 8.65 24.33
N GLU A 323 13.90 7.35 24.50
CA GLU A 323 13.99 6.38 23.40
C GLU A 323 12.64 5.75 23.03
N SER A 324 11.53 6.22 23.61
CA SER A 324 10.20 5.72 23.30
C SER A 324 9.81 6.00 21.85
N LYS A 325 9.29 4.95 21.19
CA LYS A 325 8.93 4.98 19.77
C LYS A 325 7.49 5.42 19.51
N PHE A 326 6.63 5.44 20.53
CA PHE A 326 5.29 5.96 20.37
C PHE A 326 5.32 7.46 20.04
N THR A 327 4.36 7.91 19.22
CA THR A 327 4.23 9.31 18.86
C THR A 327 3.43 10.10 19.90
N ASN A 328 3.59 11.42 19.92
CA ASN A 328 2.84 12.29 20.82
C ASN A 328 1.34 12.39 20.48
N LYS A 329 0.91 11.98 19.28
CA LYS A 329 -0.52 11.86 18.92
C LYS A 329 -1.12 10.69 19.68
N GLU A 330 -0.60 9.48 19.43
CA GLU A 330 -1.05 8.24 20.06
C GLU A 330 -1.03 8.29 21.59
N LEU A 331 0.06 8.82 22.17
CA LEU A 331 0.16 8.97 23.62
C LEU A 331 -0.95 9.87 24.18
N ARG A 332 -1.25 10.98 23.51
CA ARG A 332 -2.27 11.93 23.99
C ARG A 332 -3.64 11.31 23.96
N GLU A 333 -3.98 10.61 22.89
CA GLU A 333 -5.28 9.94 22.75
C GLU A 333 -5.47 8.90 23.85
N LEU A 334 -4.44 8.10 24.15
CA LEU A 334 -4.48 7.16 25.28
C LEU A 334 -4.63 7.88 26.64
N LEU A 335 -3.92 8.98 26.87
CA LEU A 335 -4.05 9.75 28.11
C LEU A 335 -5.45 10.39 28.28
N GLU A 336 -6.10 10.77 27.19
CA GLU A 336 -7.45 11.35 27.18
C GLU A 336 -8.58 10.31 27.34
N MET A 337 -8.25 9.01 27.43
CA MET A 337 -9.21 7.96 27.80
C MET A 337 -9.62 8.01 29.28
N ASP A 338 -9.05 8.92 30.06
CA ASP A 338 -9.52 9.22 31.42
C ASP A 338 -11.00 9.64 31.45
N LYS A 339 -11.47 10.28 30.38
CA LYS A 339 -12.88 10.63 30.13
C LYS A 339 -13.81 9.41 30.10
N VAL A 340 -13.27 8.21 29.86
CA VAL A 340 -14.00 6.94 29.79
C VAL A 340 -13.52 5.92 30.83
N GLY A 341 -12.84 6.38 31.89
CA GLY A 341 -12.48 5.55 33.04
C GLY A 341 -11.16 4.78 32.90
N VAL A 342 -10.28 5.16 31.96
CA VAL A 342 -8.93 4.59 31.80
C VAL A 342 -7.88 5.59 32.26
N TYR A 343 -7.14 5.25 33.30
CA TYR A 343 -6.24 6.18 33.99
C TYR A 343 -4.78 5.81 33.81
N PHE A 344 -3.95 6.82 33.58
CA PHE A 344 -2.50 6.66 33.64
C PHE A 344 -2.06 6.69 35.10
N SER A 345 -1.53 5.57 35.61
CA SER A 345 -1.07 5.45 36.99
C SER A 345 0.39 5.86 37.18
N GLY A 346 1.06 6.30 36.11
CA GLY A 346 2.35 6.99 36.19
C GLY A 346 3.54 6.22 35.60
N TRP A 347 4.71 6.81 35.79
CA TRP A 347 6.03 6.28 35.45
C TRP A 347 7.05 6.82 36.47
N ASN A 348 8.18 6.14 36.65
CA ASN A 348 9.21 6.58 37.59
C ASN A 348 10.08 7.70 36.96
N SER A 349 9.63 8.95 37.04
CA SER A 349 10.38 10.09 36.51
C SER A 349 11.67 10.37 37.29
N ASP A 350 11.74 9.96 38.55
CA ASP A 350 12.90 10.13 39.42
C ASP A 350 14.13 9.40 38.88
N GLU A 351 13.95 8.22 38.26
CA GLU A 351 15.03 7.45 37.60
C GLU A 351 15.69 8.21 36.43
N PHE A 352 15.06 9.28 35.92
CA PHE A 352 15.50 10.02 34.74
C PHE A 352 15.76 11.51 35.02
N LYS A 353 15.69 11.96 36.28
CA LYS A 353 15.86 13.38 36.65
C LYS A 353 17.16 13.97 36.11
N ASP A 354 18.27 13.25 36.26
CA ASP A 354 19.58 13.73 35.82
C ASP A 354 19.68 13.77 34.29
N GLU A 355 19.22 12.71 33.61
CA GLU A 355 19.17 12.67 32.14
C GLU A 355 18.33 13.81 31.56
N LEU A 356 17.15 14.08 32.14
CA LEU A 356 16.24 15.12 31.67
C LEU A 356 16.77 16.54 31.93
N LYS A 357 17.60 16.73 32.96
CA LYS A 357 18.26 18.01 33.25
C LYS A 357 19.48 18.26 32.36
N GLU A 358 20.31 17.24 32.15
CA GLU A 358 21.55 17.33 31.37
C GLU A 358 21.29 17.35 29.85
N THR A 359 20.20 16.73 29.39
CA THR A 359 19.94 16.56 27.96
C THR A 359 19.14 17.73 27.40
N LYS A 360 19.68 18.41 26.38
CA LYS A 360 18.91 19.38 25.59
C LYS A 360 17.85 18.66 24.76
N LEU A 361 16.65 18.55 25.30
CA LEU A 361 15.52 17.88 24.65
C LEU A 361 15.07 18.62 23.38
N ASP A 362 14.85 17.87 22.29
CA ASP A 362 14.18 18.37 21.11
C ASP A 362 12.68 18.65 21.38
N ARG A 363 11.99 19.25 20.40
CA ARG A 363 10.56 19.61 20.54
C ARG A 363 9.66 18.38 20.77
N ILE A 364 9.97 17.24 20.16
CA ILE A 364 9.17 16.02 20.24
C ILE A 364 9.28 15.43 21.65
N ASN A 365 10.51 15.29 22.15
CA ASN A 365 10.82 14.79 23.47
C ASN A 365 10.33 15.71 24.59
N LYS A 366 10.49 17.03 24.46
CA LYS A 366 9.90 18.01 25.40
C LYS A 366 8.40 17.84 25.53
N ARG A 367 7.70 17.72 24.40
CA ARG A 367 6.25 17.53 24.39
C ARG A 367 5.85 16.19 25.01
N ARG A 368 6.62 15.12 24.76
CA ARG A 368 6.36 13.79 25.34
C ARG A 368 6.42 13.82 26.86
N VAL A 369 7.53 14.32 27.40
CA VAL A 369 7.75 14.40 28.86
C VAL A 369 6.68 15.28 29.51
N SER A 370 6.42 16.47 28.93
CA SER A 370 5.36 17.37 29.41
C SER A 370 3.96 16.72 29.42
N LEU A 371 3.63 15.87 28.44
CA LEU A 371 2.35 15.14 28.44
C LEU A 371 2.28 14.12 29.57
N LEU A 372 3.36 13.37 29.82
CA LEU A 372 3.40 12.40 30.91
C LEU A 372 3.32 13.11 32.27
N ASP A 373 4.14 14.14 32.49
CA ASP A 373 4.19 14.91 33.74
C ASP A 373 2.85 15.56 34.07
N LYS A 374 2.09 16.01 33.07
CA LYS A 374 0.74 16.56 33.26
C LYS A 374 -0.24 15.54 33.89
N TYR A 375 -0.03 14.25 33.65
CA TYR A 375 -0.92 13.19 34.12
C TYR A 375 -0.36 12.41 35.33
N ILE A 376 0.92 12.59 35.66
CA ILE A 376 1.48 12.06 36.91
C ILE A 376 0.79 12.74 38.10
N GLY A 377 0.30 11.94 39.05
CA GLY A 377 -0.35 12.45 40.26
C GLY A 377 -1.67 13.18 40.01
N LYS A 378 -2.21 13.13 38.77
CA LYS A 378 -3.48 13.78 38.41
C LYS A 378 -4.67 13.15 39.13
N TYR A 379 -4.61 11.85 39.41
CA TYR A 379 -5.67 11.10 40.08
C TYR A 379 -5.19 10.64 41.46
N PRO A 380 -6.04 10.72 42.49
CA PRO A 380 -5.69 10.25 43.84
C PRO A 380 -5.58 8.72 43.89
N GLU A 381 -4.83 8.20 44.86
CA GLU A 381 -4.52 6.75 44.95
C GLU A 381 -5.79 5.89 45.12
N ASP A 382 -6.80 6.38 45.81
CA ASP A 382 -8.08 5.70 45.99
C ASP A 382 -8.82 5.51 44.66
N GLN A 383 -8.81 6.52 43.78
CA GLN A 383 -9.36 6.41 42.43
C GLN A 383 -8.57 5.40 41.58
N LEU A 384 -7.23 5.40 41.67
CA LEU A 384 -6.39 4.45 40.93
C LEU A 384 -6.52 3.01 41.44
N ARG A 385 -6.90 2.84 42.72
CA ARG A 385 -7.12 1.53 43.36
C ARG A 385 -8.59 1.07 43.34
N ASP A 386 -9.50 1.87 42.77
CA ASP A 386 -10.90 1.48 42.62
C ASP A 386 -10.97 0.15 41.81
N PRO A 387 -11.66 -0.89 42.30
CA PRO A 387 -11.82 -2.15 41.56
C PRO A 387 -12.44 -2.03 40.16
N LYS A 388 -13.13 -0.92 39.87
CA LYS A 388 -13.70 -0.58 38.56
C LYS A 388 -12.75 0.25 37.69
N ALA A 389 -11.71 0.84 38.26
CA ALA A 389 -10.74 1.61 37.51
C ALA A 389 -9.91 0.70 36.60
N ARG A 390 -9.64 1.20 35.40
CA ARG A 390 -8.72 0.59 34.45
C ARG A 390 -7.48 1.44 34.40
N THR A 391 -6.31 0.85 34.60
CA THR A 391 -5.06 1.58 34.74
C THR A 391 -3.96 1.07 33.81
N TRP A 392 -3.06 1.97 33.44
CA TRP A 392 -1.84 1.61 32.76
C TRP A 392 -0.65 2.45 33.26
N ASN A 393 0.53 1.86 33.27
CA ASN A 393 1.78 2.52 33.66
C ASN A 393 2.92 2.23 32.68
N LEU A 394 3.99 3.02 32.80
CA LEU A 394 5.24 2.83 32.05
C LEU A 394 6.38 2.47 33.02
N GLN A 395 7.06 1.37 32.73
CA GLN A 395 8.26 0.91 33.43
C GLN A 395 9.42 0.84 32.45
N TYR A 396 10.51 1.50 32.77
CA TYR A 396 11.67 1.61 31.90
C TYR A 396 12.85 0.79 32.43
N LEU A 397 13.91 0.71 31.61
CA LEU A 397 15.17 0.03 31.95
C LEU A 397 14.97 -1.43 32.40
N LYS A 398 14.06 -2.16 31.76
CA LYS A 398 13.82 -3.58 32.06
C LYS A 398 13.78 -4.40 30.79
N SER A 399 14.64 -5.42 30.72
CA SER A 399 14.65 -6.41 29.64
C SER A 399 14.00 -7.70 30.13
N PRO A 400 12.99 -8.27 29.44
CA PRO A 400 12.37 -9.50 29.87
C PRO A 400 13.35 -10.67 29.68
N ILE A 401 13.41 -11.60 30.63
CA ILE A 401 14.32 -12.75 30.60
C ILE A 401 13.59 -14.09 30.78
N GLY A 402 12.37 -14.09 31.34
CA GLY A 402 11.53 -15.27 31.40
C GLY A 402 10.16 -15.01 31.98
N VAL A 403 9.34 -16.04 32.04
CA VAL A 403 8.02 -16.03 32.68
C VAL A 403 7.89 -17.13 33.72
N LYS A 404 7.06 -16.91 34.74
CA LYS A 404 6.59 -17.98 35.62
C LYS A 404 5.16 -18.34 35.24
N VAL A 405 4.94 -19.64 35.05
CA VAL A 405 3.66 -20.21 34.67
C VAL A 405 2.82 -20.43 35.93
N LYS A 406 1.53 -20.08 35.86
CA LYS A 406 0.55 -20.38 36.91
C LYS A 406 -0.15 -21.71 36.62
N ASP A 407 -0.61 -21.85 35.38
CA ASP A 407 -1.31 -23.01 34.83
C ASP A 407 -1.17 -23.01 33.30
N ASP A 408 -1.78 -23.98 32.61
CA ASP A 408 -1.67 -24.14 31.15
C ASP A 408 -2.16 -22.92 30.33
N ASP A 409 -3.00 -22.06 30.93
CA ASP A 409 -3.61 -20.92 30.25
C ASP A 409 -3.03 -19.56 30.69
N LEU A 410 -2.40 -19.47 31.87
CA LEU A 410 -2.05 -18.21 32.52
C LEU A 410 -0.64 -18.18 33.11
N LEU A 411 -0.07 -16.97 33.13
CA LEU A 411 1.17 -16.68 33.87
C LEU A 411 0.87 -16.28 35.32
N SER A 412 1.90 -16.34 36.16
CA SER A 412 1.88 -15.67 37.48
C SER A 412 2.68 -14.37 37.47
N GLU A 413 3.82 -14.34 36.76
CA GLU A 413 4.67 -13.15 36.64
C GLU A 413 5.61 -13.21 35.44
N THR A 414 6.06 -12.03 34.98
CA THR A 414 7.16 -11.89 34.02
C THR A 414 8.42 -11.42 34.76
N ILE A 415 9.55 -12.03 34.44
CA ILE A 415 10.85 -11.78 35.06
C ILE A 415 11.68 -10.87 34.16
N PHE A 416 12.33 -9.88 34.77
CA PHE A 416 13.11 -8.85 34.10
C PHE A 416 14.52 -8.74 34.69
N SER A 417 15.51 -8.61 33.79
CA SER A 417 16.79 -8.00 34.14
C SER A 417 16.63 -6.48 34.15
N VAL A 418 17.00 -5.84 35.25
CA VAL A 418 17.08 -4.38 35.35
C VAL A 418 18.32 -3.90 34.61
N ASN A 419 18.16 -2.82 33.86
CA ASN A 419 19.20 -2.17 33.11
C ASN A 419 19.58 -0.84 33.75
N LYS A 420 20.74 -0.31 33.35
CA LYS A 420 21.20 1.05 33.66
C LYS A 420 21.67 1.73 32.38
N LYS A 421 21.52 3.05 32.31
CA LYS A 421 22.13 3.87 31.27
C LYS A 421 23.55 4.23 31.66
N VAL A 422 24.50 4.00 30.76
CA VAL A 422 25.91 4.35 30.93
C VAL A 422 26.36 5.14 29.72
N LYS A 423 27.13 6.22 29.90
CA LYS A 423 27.75 6.91 28.76
C LYS A 423 28.91 6.05 28.26
N SER A 424 28.86 5.68 26.98
CA SER A 424 29.93 5.01 26.26
C SER A 424 31.20 5.85 26.36
N ALA A 425 32.29 5.26 26.88
CA ALA A 425 33.58 5.94 26.99
C ALA A 425 34.16 6.30 25.60
N GLU A 426 33.82 5.51 24.57
CA GLU A 426 34.32 5.68 23.20
C GLU A 426 33.46 6.65 22.38
N SER A 427 32.13 6.48 22.41
CA SER A 427 31.23 7.25 21.52
C SER A 427 30.56 8.45 22.19
N GLY A 428 30.66 8.56 23.53
CA GLY A 428 29.92 9.55 24.33
C GLY A 428 28.39 9.36 24.32
N LYS A 429 27.86 8.33 23.63
CA LYS A 429 26.42 8.04 23.55
C LYS A 429 25.95 7.24 24.76
N TRP A 430 24.68 7.38 25.12
CA TRP A 430 24.06 6.55 26.14
C TRP A 430 23.85 5.12 25.63
N GLU A 431 24.34 4.16 26.40
CA GLU A 431 24.19 2.73 26.18
C GLU A 431 23.44 2.08 27.34
N ILE A 432 22.77 0.97 27.06
CA ILE A 432 22.05 0.18 28.07
C ILE A 432 22.93 -0.99 28.47
N GLN A 433 23.19 -1.11 29.77
CA GLN A 433 23.92 -2.25 30.33
C GLN A 433 23.08 -2.93 31.41
N PRO A 434 23.22 -4.25 31.63
CA PRO A 434 22.61 -4.91 32.77
C PRO A 434 23.08 -4.27 34.09
N ALA A 435 22.16 -4.02 35.00
CA ALA A 435 22.46 -3.52 36.34
C ALA A 435 22.77 -4.65 37.33
N GLY A 436 22.70 -5.92 36.91
CA GLY A 436 22.91 -7.09 37.76
C GLY A 436 21.76 -7.39 38.73
N LYS A 437 20.64 -6.65 38.65
CA LYS A 437 19.45 -6.84 39.47
C LYS A 437 18.34 -7.49 38.66
N ILE A 438 17.64 -8.46 39.26
CA ILE A 438 16.44 -9.09 38.70
C ILE A 438 15.21 -8.57 39.44
N THR A 439 14.12 -8.37 38.71
CA THR A 439 12.80 -8.01 39.26
C THR A 439 11.72 -8.81 38.56
N SER A 440 10.52 -8.89 39.13
CA SER A 440 9.36 -9.48 38.47
C SER A 440 8.18 -8.51 38.49
N VAL A 441 7.25 -8.71 37.55
CA VAL A 441 5.97 -8.01 37.47
C VAL A 441 4.86 -9.06 37.44
N PRO A 442 3.97 -9.11 38.43
CA PRO A 442 2.80 -9.99 38.42
C PRO A 442 1.92 -9.71 37.20
N ASN A 443 1.57 -10.75 36.46
CA ASN A 443 0.63 -10.69 35.34
C ASN A 443 0.17 -12.09 34.95
N GLU A 444 -1.03 -12.16 34.37
CA GLU A 444 -1.56 -13.42 33.84
C GLU A 444 -1.37 -13.56 32.33
N LEU A 445 -1.11 -12.44 31.63
CA LEU A 445 -0.88 -12.39 30.18
C LEU A 445 0.30 -11.48 29.85
N LEU A 446 1.18 -11.96 28.96
CA LEU A 446 2.31 -11.20 28.41
C LEU A 446 2.09 -10.95 26.92
N ILE A 447 2.18 -9.69 26.48
CA ILE A 447 2.13 -9.32 25.06
C ILE A 447 3.47 -8.75 24.60
N LEU A 448 4.06 -9.34 23.57
CA LEU A 448 5.35 -8.92 23.01
C LEU A 448 5.14 -7.94 21.86
N ALA A 449 5.18 -6.64 22.15
CA ALA A 449 5.07 -5.54 21.18
C ALA A 449 6.44 -4.96 20.80
N THR A 450 7.40 -5.86 20.51
CA THR A 450 8.82 -5.56 20.25
C THR A 450 9.15 -5.26 18.79
N GLY A 451 8.12 -5.10 17.95
CA GLY A 451 8.20 -4.78 16.53
C GLY A 451 7.95 -6.00 15.64
N TYR A 452 8.06 -5.80 14.33
CA TYR A 452 7.89 -6.85 13.34
C TYR A 452 9.21 -7.19 12.66
N LYS A 453 9.29 -8.39 12.07
CA LYS A 453 10.46 -8.91 11.38
C LYS A 453 10.04 -9.46 10.02
N CYS A 454 10.70 -8.99 8.97
CA CYS A 454 10.56 -9.59 7.64
C CYS A 454 11.41 -10.87 7.59
N GLY A 455 10.91 -11.89 6.89
CA GLY A 455 11.65 -13.10 6.57
C GLY A 455 11.99 -13.17 5.07
N PRO A 456 13.03 -13.93 4.69
CA PRO A 456 13.28 -14.24 3.28
C PRO A 456 12.19 -15.15 2.71
N LEU A 457 11.91 -15.04 1.41
CA LEU A 457 11.11 -16.05 0.71
C LEU A 457 11.96 -17.30 0.43
N SER A 458 11.32 -18.44 0.20
CA SER A 458 11.98 -19.77 0.18
C SER A 458 13.10 -19.91 -0.88
N GLU A 459 13.07 -19.13 -1.96
CA GLU A 459 14.08 -19.16 -3.04
C GLU A 459 15.08 -18.01 -2.99
N PHE A 460 15.11 -17.21 -1.92
CA PHE A 460 16.04 -16.08 -1.82
C PHE A 460 17.50 -16.52 -1.88
N GLU A 461 17.86 -17.59 -1.17
CA GLU A 461 19.23 -18.10 -1.16
C GLU A 461 19.66 -18.62 -2.54
N GLU A 462 18.79 -19.40 -3.19
CA GLU A 462 19.05 -19.98 -4.51
C GLU A 462 19.13 -18.91 -5.61
N LEU A 463 18.33 -17.85 -5.51
CA LEU A 463 18.32 -16.73 -6.45
C LEU A 463 19.32 -15.63 -6.07
N HIS A 464 20.16 -15.89 -5.07
CA HIS A 464 21.17 -14.93 -4.57
C HIS A 464 20.60 -13.56 -4.17
N ILE A 465 19.35 -13.52 -3.70
CA ILE A 465 18.71 -12.31 -3.19
C ILE A 465 19.24 -12.03 -1.78
N PRO A 466 20.02 -10.96 -1.57
CA PRO A 466 20.65 -10.70 -0.29
C PRO A 466 19.61 -10.27 0.75
N PHE A 467 19.56 -10.99 1.88
CA PHE A 467 18.64 -10.69 2.97
C PHE A 467 19.37 -10.66 4.31
N GLU A 468 19.49 -9.48 4.89
CA GLU A 468 20.19 -9.27 6.14
C GLU A 468 19.40 -8.40 7.11
N LYS A 469 19.48 -8.72 8.41
CA LYS A 469 18.86 -7.93 9.49
C LYS A 469 17.36 -7.64 9.26
N GLY A 470 16.65 -8.58 8.64
CA GLY A 470 15.20 -8.48 8.41
C GLY A 470 14.81 -7.56 7.25
N ARG A 471 15.67 -7.39 6.25
CA ARG A 471 15.39 -6.65 5.01
C ARG A 471 16.20 -7.17 3.82
N ILE A 472 15.72 -6.89 2.62
CA ILE A 472 16.46 -7.10 1.38
C ILE A 472 17.52 -5.98 1.25
N LEU A 473 18.77 -6.34 0.98
CA LEU A 473 19.80 -5.34 0.70
C LEU A 473 19.55 -4.71 -0.67
N ASN A 474 19.52 -3.38 -0.71
CA ASN A 474 19.15 -2.63 -1.89
C ASN A 474 19.82 -1.26 -1.94
N ASP A 475 19.90 -0.69 -3.13
CA ASP A 475 20.26 0.71 -3.38
C ASP A 475 19.09 1.41 -4.09
N ASN A 476 18.47 2.40 -3.42
CA ASN A 476 17.30 3.13 -3.91
C ASN A 476 16.18 2.21 -4.47
N GLY A 477 15.95 1.08 -3.80
CA GLY A 477 14.96 0.09 -4.18
C GLY A 477 15.45 -0.99 -5.14
N LYS A 478 16.61 -0.86 -5.80
CA LYS A 478 17.19 -1.95 -6.61
C LYS A 478 17.86 -2.98 -5.71
N VAL A 479 17.50 -4.25 -5.85
CA VAL A 479 18.09 -5.34 -5.07
C VAL A 479 19.58 -5.46 -5.42
N ALA A 480 20.44 -5.49 -4.40
CA ALA A 480 21.88 -5.52 -4.61
C ALA A 480 22.31 -6.82 -5.28
N GLY A 481 22.99 -6.74 -6.43
CA GLY A 481 23.54 -7.89 -7.13
C GLY A 481 22.53 -8.79 -7.85
N VAL A 482 21.26 -8.39 -7.94
CA VAL A 482 20.22 -9.14 -8.66
C VAL A 482 19.55 -8.21 -9.67
N GLU A 483 19.71 -8.52 -10.96
CA GLU A 483 19.12 -7.74 -12.04
C GLU A 483 17.59 -7.81 -12.01
N ASN A 484 16.94 -6.77 -12.54
CA ASN A 484 15.49 -6.71 -12.71
C ASN A 484 14.68 -6.98 -11.43
N SER A 485 15.28 -6.66 -10.28
CA SER A 485 14.75 -7.00 -8.97
C SER A 485 14.71 -5.76 -8.11
N TYR A 486 13.53 -5.48 -7.54
CA TYR A 486 13.28 -4.27 -6.78
C TYR A 486 12.59 -4.59 -5.47
N CYS A 487 12.74 -3.76 -4.46
CA CYS A 487 12.03 -3.90 -3.20
C CYS A 487 11.56 -2.54 -2.67
N VAL A 488 10.43 -2.54 -1.99
CA VAL A 488 9.81 -1.32 -1.46
C VAL A 488 9.14 -1.58 -0.11
N GLY A 489 9.02 -0.53 0.70
CA GLY A 489 8.34 -0.58 1.99
C GLY A 489 9.13 -1.36 3.04
N TRP A 490 8.42 -2.07 3.91
CA TRP A 490 9.05 -2.67 5.10
C TRP A 490 10.04 -3.79 4.81
N VAL A 491 9.90 -4.49 3.68
CA VAL A 491 10.88 -5.51 3.27
C VAL A 491 12.19 -4.88 2.80
N ALA A 492 12.16 -3.65 2.27
CA ALA A 492 13.35 -2.89 1.89
C ALA A 492 13.97 -2.14 3.09
N ASN A 493 13.11 -1.60 3.98
CA ASN A 493 13.51 -0.62 4.99
C ASN A 493 13.53 -1.17 6.44
N GLY A 494 13.18 -2.44 6.65
CA GLY A 494 13.27 -3.11 7.96
C GLY A 494 12.16 -2.70 8.94
N SER A 495 10.90 -3.03 8.63
CA SER A 495 9.71 -2.93 9.51
C SER A 495 9.60 -1.64 10.35
N THR A 496 10.02 -0.51 9.79
CA THR A 496 9.92 0.82 10.40
C THR A 496 9.29 1.80 9.41
N GLY A 497 8.69 2.87 9.94
CA GLY A 497 7.99 3.88 9.13
C GLY A 497 6.48 3.78 9.19
N ASN A 498 5.83 4.92 8.99
CA ASN A 498 4.37 5.05 8.85
C ASN A 498 3.98 5.12 7.35
N ILE A 499 2.67 5.23 7.08
CA ILE A 499 2.15 5.31 5.71
C ILE A 499 2.79 6.47 4.93
N ASN A 500 3.03 7.63 5.57
CA ASN A 500 3.64 8.78 4.89
C ASN A 500 5.07 8.48 4.42
N SER A 501 5.89 7.81 5.24
CA SER A 501 7.21 7.37 4.77
C SER A 501 7.11 6.35 3.65
N THR A 502 6.09 5.49 3.66
CA THR A 502 5.85 4.54 2.57
C THR A 502 5.49 5.24 1.26
N VAL A 503 4.74 6.35 1.29
CA VAL A 503 4.43 7.14 0.08
C VAL A 503 5.71 7.64 -0.59
N VAL A 504 6.60 8.26 0.19
CA VAL A 504 7.86 8.82 -0.33
C VAL A 504 8.77 7.72 -0.88
N ASP A 505 8.91 6.63 -0.12
CA ASP A 505 9.68 5.44 -0.55
C ASP A 505 9.14 4.88 -1.87
N SER A 506 7.82 4.76 -1.99
CA SER A 506 7.17 4.22 -3.19
C SER A 506 7.35 5.11 -4.41
N MET A 507 7.41 6.43 -4.25
CA MET A 507 7.71 7.38 -5.33
C MET A 507 9.14 7.19 -5.86
N ASN A 508 10.11 7.10 -4.95
CA ASN A 508 11.50 6.90 -5.34
C ASN A 508 11.67 5.57 -6.08
N VAL A 509 11.13 4.48 -5.54
CA VAL A 509 11.23 3.15 -6.17
C VAL A 509 10.49 3.09 -7.50
N SER A 510 9.32 3.75 -7.65
CA SER A 510 8.65 3.81 -8.96
C SER A 510 9.51 4.50 -10.02
N SER A 511 10.16 5.62 -9.67
CA SER A 511 11.05 6.31 -10.61
C SER A 511 12.27 5.46 -10.96
N THR A 512 12.83 4.74 -9.98
CA THR A 512 13.90 3.76 -10.23
C THR A 512 13.46 2.69 -11.24
N ILE A 513 12.30 2.07 -11.04
CA ILE A 513 11.77 1.02 -11.92
C ILE A 513 11.52 1.57 -13.34
N VAL A 514 10.87 2.73 -13.46
CA VAL A 514 10.60 3.35 -14.77
C VAL A 514 11.91 3.66 -15.49
N ASN A 515 12.89 4.25 -14.79
CA ASN A 515 14.17 4.57 -15.41
C ASN A 515 14.94 3.33 -15.86
N ASP A 516 14.87 2.25 -15.10
CA ASP A 516 15.58 1.00 -15.44
C ASP A 516 14.90 0.31 -16.62
N MET A 517 13.61 0.01 -16.48
CA MET A 517 12.87 -0.79 -17.46
C MET A 517 12.54 -0.02 -18.75
N CYS A 518 12.46 1.30 -18.72
CA CYS A 518 12.19 2.11 -19.92
C CYS A 518 13.45 2.53 -20.68
N ASN A 519 14.59 2.68 -20.01
CA ASN A 519 15.82 3.18 -20.66
C ASN A 519 16.80 2.06 -21.05
N ASP A 520 16.66 0.84 -20.53
CA ASP A 520 17.42 -0.31 -21.06
C ASP A 520 16.84 -0.75 -22.42
N GLY A 521 17.71 -0.80 -23.44
CA GLY A 521 17.39 -1.26 -24.78
C GLY A 521 17.15 -2.77 -24.84
N ASP A 522 16.27 -3.20 -25.75
CA ASP A 522 15.83 -4.59 -25.99
C ASP A 522 15.52 -5.40 -24.72
N SER A 523 14.38 -5.08 -24.10
CA SER A 523 13.78 -5.97 -23.11
C SER A 523 13.38 -7.30 -23.74
N GLU A 524 13.83 -8.42 -23.16
CA GLU A 524 13.41 -9.76 -23.56
C GLU A 524 11.86 -9.86 -23.58
N VAL A 525 11.31 -10.43 -24.64
CA VAL A 525 9.85 -10.64 -24.73
C VAL A 525 9.44 -11.75 -23.77
N LYS A 526 8.84 -11.36 -22.64
CA LYS A 526 8.33 -12.28 -21.62
C LYS A 526 6.85 -12.58 -21.84
N LYS A 527 6.38 -13.76 -21.43
CA LYS A 527 4.95 -14.15 -21.53
C LYS A 527 4.03 -13.32 -20.63
N GLY A 528 4.50 -12.86 -19.48
CA GLY A 528 3.71 -12.08 -18.52
C GLY A 528 2.55 -12.88 -17.97
N ARG A 529 1.40 -12.20 -17.93
CA ARG A 529 0.13 -12.75 -17.48
C ARG A 529 -0.23 -14.09 -18.10
N GLU A 530 -0.04 -14.25 -19.40
CA GLU A 530 -0.44 -15.48 -20.14
C GLU A 530 0.28 -16.70 -19.57
N GLY A 531 1.59 -16.59 -19.34
CA GLY A 531 2.39 -17.67 -18.76
C GLY A 531 2.02 -17.95 -17.29
N ILE A 532 1.59 -16.93 -16.54
CA ILE A 532 1.10 -17.12 -15.19
C ILE A 532 -0.25 -17.80 -15.15
N GLU A 533 -1.18 -17.45 -16.04
CA GLU A 533 -2.49 -18.11 -16.11
C GLU A 533 -2.36 -19.59 -16.47
N GLU A 534 -1.47 -19.94 -17.41
CA GLU A 534 -1.09 -21.32 -17.70
C GLU A 534 -0.59 -22.04 -16.44
N LEU A 535 0.32 -21.43 -15.68
CA LEU A 535 0.89 -22.01 -14.46
C LEU A 535 -0.13 -22.16 -13.32
N LEU A 536 -1.01 -21.17 -13.13
CA LEU A 536 -2.09 -21.23 -12.14
C LEU A 536 -3.03 -22.40 -12.44
N GLN A 537 -3.40 -22.58 -13.71
CA GLN A 537 -4.23 -23.70 -14.15
C GLN A 537 -3.52 -25.05 -13.94
N GLN A 538 -2.26 -25.16 -14.38
CA GLN A 538 -1.46 -26.39 -14.24
C GLN A 538 -1.28 -26.80 -12.77
N LYS A 539 -1.03 -25.83 -11.89
CA LYS A 539 -0.84 -26.07 -10.45
C LYS A 539 -2.15 -26.16 -9.67
N GLY A 540 -3.31 -25.93 -10.30
CA GLY A 540 -4.62 -25.94 -9.65
C GLY A 540 -4.80 -24.81 -8.62
N ILE A 541 -4.14 -23.68 -8.82
CA ILE A 541 -4.22 -22.51 -7.93
C ILE A 541 -5.41 -21.65 -8.34
N ARG A 542 -6.41 -21.57 -7.45
CA ARG A 542 -7.57 -20.68 -7.65
C ARG A 542 -7.23 -19.26 -7.19
N SER A 543 -7.06 -18.33 -8.12
CA SER A 543 -6.88 -16.91 -7.80
C SER A 543 -8.20 -16.20 -7.50
N VAL A 544 -8.11 -15.09 -6.77
CA VAL A 544 -9.20 -14.14 -6.52
C VAL A 544 -8.88 -12.87 -7.30
N THR A 545 -9.74 -12.51 -8.25
CA THR A 545 -9.55 -11.30 -9.07
C THR A 545 -9.95 -10.04 -8.31
N TRP A 546 -9.64 -8.86 -8.86
CA TRP A 546 -10.12 -7.59 -8.29
C TRP A 546 -11.65 -7.51 -8.21
N ASN A 547 -12.34 -8.03 -9.22
CA ASN A 547 -13.81 -8.08 -9.24
C ASN A 547 -14.36 -9.02 -8.16
N ASP A 548 -13.69 -10.15 -7.93
CA ASP A 548 -14.05 -11.07 -6.84
C ASP A 548 -13.82 -10.43 -5.47
N TRP A 549 -12.71 -9.70 -5.29
CA TRP A 549 -12.49 -8.88 -4.11
C TRP A 549 -13.62 -7.87 -3.88
N ASN A 550 -14.08 -7.16 -4.92
CA ASN A 550 -15.19 -6.22 -4.79
C ASN A 550 -16.48 -6.90 -4.30
N LYS A 551 -16.82 -8.09 -4.84
CA LYS A 551 -17.97 -8.89 -4.35
C LYS A 551 -17.81 -9.31 -2.89
N ILE A 552 -16.61 -9.75 -2.50
CA ILE A 552 -16.30 -10.06 -1.10
C ILE A 552 -16.56 -8.83 -0.23
N HIS A 553 -15.99 -7.68 -0.61
CA HIS A 553 -16.09 -6.45 0.16
C HIS A 553 -17.53 -5.92 0.26
N GLU A 554 -18.31 -5.96 -0.83
CA GLU A 554 -19.74 -5.63 -0.82
C GLU A 554 -20.50 -6.50 0.20
N ARG A 555 -20.18 -7.79 0.27
CA ARG A 555 -20.80 -8.67 1.25
C ARG A 555 -20.35 -8.35 2.68
N GLU A 556 -19.09 -7.96 2.90
CA GLU A 556 -18.61 -7.46 4.19
C GLU A 556 -19.37 -6.20 4.63
N ILE A 557 -19.64 -5.27 3.70
CA ILE A 557 -20.44 -4.06 3.96
C ILE A 557 -21.87 -4.43 4.33
N VAL A 558 -22.52 -5.34 3.58
CA VAL A 558 -23.89 -5.81 3.86
C VAL A 558 -23.97 -6.45 5.25
N ASP A 559 -23.02 -7.32 5.60
CA ASP A 559 -23.02 -7.97 6.91
C ASP A 559 -22.63 -7.00 8.04
N GLY A 560 -21.77 -6.02 7.79
CA GLY A 560 -21.46 -4.93 8.72
C GLY A 560 -22.65 -4.01 8.98
N SER A 561 -23.42 -3.65 7.96
CA SER A 561 -24.62 -2.81 8.07
C SER A 561 -25.66 -3.42 9.01
N LYS A 562 -25.88 -4.75 8.92
CA LYS A 562 -26.75 -5.49 9.86
C LYS A 562 -26.27 -5.39 11.32
N ALA A 563 -24.96 -5.25 11.52
CA ALA A 563 -24.32 -5.09 12.82
C ALA A 563 -24.06 -3.62 13.22
N LYS A 564 -24.49 -2.64 12.41
CA LYS A 564 -24.21 -1.20 12.58
C LYS A 564 -22.71 -0.84 12.58
N LYS A 565 -21.95 -1.54 11.74
CA LYS A 565 -20.50 -1.36 11.51
C LYS A 565 -20.25 -0.94 10.06
N PRO A 566 -19.11 -0.30 9.75
CA PRO A 566 -18.76 0.03 8.36
C PRO A 566 -18.67 -1.23 7.47
N TYR A 567 -18.10 -2.31 7.99
CA TYR A 567 -18.08 -3.64 7.37
C TYR A 567 -17.75 -4.72 8.41
N GLU A 568 -18.06 -5.98 8.11
CA GLU A 568 -17.69 -7.15 8.92
C GLU A 568 -16.73 -8.04 8.12
N LYS A 569 -15.47 -8.11 8.57
CA LYS A 569 -14.42 -8.87 7.88
C LYS A 569 -14.73 -10.37 7.87
N MET A 570 -14.57 -11.00 6.71
CA MET A 570 -14.78 -12.43 6.56
C MET A 570 -13.60 -13.29 6.97
N THR A 571 -13.90 -14.54 7.31
CA THR A 571 -12.89 -15.59 7.41
C THR A 571 -12.35 -15.95 6.04
N PHE A 572 -11.12 -16.47 5.96
CA PHE A 572 -10.52 -16.96 4.71
C PHE A 572 -11.46 -17.85 3.89
N LYS A 573 -12.05 -18.87 4.54
CA LYS A 573 -12.97 -19.82 3.90
C LYS A 573 -14.20 -19.11 3.31
N LYS A 574 -14.85 -18.26 4.11
CA LYS A 574 -16.01 -17.46 3.67
C LYS A 574 -15.70 -16.53 2.50
N MET A 575 -14.51 -15.94 2.44
CA MET A 575 -14.11 -15.12 1.29
C MET A 575 -14.08 -15.96 0.00
N LEU A 576 -13.57 -17.18 0.05
CA LEU A 576 -13.53 -18.08 -1.12
C LEU A 576 -14.89 -18.70 -1.48
N GLU A 577 -15.81 -18.82 -0.53
CA GLU A 577 -17.19 -19.28 -0.76
C GLU A 577 -18.08 -18.17 -1.35
N ALA A 578 -17.71 -16.91 -1.16
CA ALA A 578 -18.46 -15.76 -1.67
C ALA A 578 -18.25 -15.49 -3.17
N VAL A 579 -17.23 -16.11 -3.77
CA VAL A 579 -16.82 -15.91 -5.17
C VAL A 579 -16.60 -17.23 -5.86
#